data_AF-A0A3D2IS27-F1
#
_entry.id   AF-A0A3D2IS27-F1
#
_cell.length_a   1.000
_cell.length_b   1.000
_cell.length_c   1.000
_cell.angle_alpha   90.00
_cell.angle_beta   90.00
_cell.angle_gamma   90.00
#
_symmetry.space_group_name_H-M   'P 1'
#
loop_
_entity.id
_entity.type
_entity.pdbx_description
1 polymer ?
#
loop_
_entity_poly.entity_id
_entity_poly.type
_entity_poly.pdbx_seq_one_letter_code
_entity_poly.pdbx_strand_id
1 'polypeptide(L)'
;MNTRQTKQKYKQIILNHMLAGKSLSTYEAYDLYNITCFLQRISELRDQGITIQDEWVKNNGKRFKRYWIDQPTDNNNNASGVQL
;
A
#
# COMPACT_ATOMS: atom_id res chain seq x y z
N MET A 1 5.66 -29.19 19.11
CA MET A 1 5.56 -28.57 17.77
C MET A 1 5.99 -27.10 17.86
N ASN A 2 7.08 -26.70 17.20
CA ASN A 2 7.47 -25.29 17.16
C ASN A 2 6.60 -24.55 16.14
N THR A 3 5.67 -23.72 16.61
CA THR A 3 5.00 -22.74 15.76
C THR A 3 6.01 -21.64 15.44
N ARG A 4 6.69 -21.76 14.29
CA ARG A 4 7.43 -20.64 13.70
C ARG A 4 6.41 -19.59 13.30
N GLN A 5 6.02 -18.71 14.22
CA GLN A 5 5.29 -17.49 13.86
C GLN A 5 6.23 -16.71 12.95
N THR A 6 5.99 -16.77 11.65
CA THR A 6 6.75 -16.03 10.66
C THR A 6 6.52 -14.56 10.94
N LYS A 7 7.51 -13.87 11.53
CA LYS A 7 7.52 -12.41 11.69
C LYS A 7 7.05 -11.81 10.36
N GLN A 8 5.85 -11.24 10.32
CA GLN A 8 5.36 -10.63 9.09
C GLN A 8 6.39 -9.60 8.66
N LYS A 9 6.98 -9.81 7.49
CA LYS A 9 8.02 -8.92 6.98
C LYS A 9 7.35 -7.59 6.69
N TYR A 10 7.96 -6.48 7.09
CA TYR A 10 7.42 -5.12 6.90
C TYR A 10 6.88 -4.86 5.48
N LYS A 11 7.50 -5.46 4.47
CA LYS A 11 7.02 -5.46 3.09
C LYS A 11 5.58 -5.97 2.91
N GLN A 12 5.23 -7.08 3.56
CA GLN A 12 3.88 -7.65 3.50
C GLN A 12 2.87 -6.76 4.21
N ILE A 13 3.24 -6.15 5.34
CA ILE A 13 2.38 -5.22 6.08
C ILE A 13 2.05 -4.02 5.19
N ILE A 14 3.06 -3.42 4.57
CA ILE A 14 2.90 -2.29 3.64
C ILE A 14 2.02 -2.69 2.46
N LEU A 15 2.31 -3.83 1.83
CA LEU A 15 1.55 -4.32 0.67
C LEU A 15 0.08 -4.54 1.03
N ASN A 16 -0.21 -5.25 2.13
CA ASN A 16 -1.58 -5.50 2.57
C ASN A 16 -2.33 -4.20 2.89
N HIS A 17 -1.65 -3.24 3.51
CA HIS A 17 -2.24 -1.94 3.80
C HIS A 17 -2.63 -1.20 2.51
N MET A 18 -1.76 -1.20 1.50
CA MET A 18 -2.03 -0.56 0.21
C MET A 18 -3.08 -1.30 -0.62
N LEU A 19 -3.07 -2.63 -0.60
CA LEU A 19 -4.09 -3.45 -1.26
C LEU A 19 -5.49 -3.29 -0.63
N ALA A 20 -5.57 -2.87 0.64
CA ALA A 20 -6.84 -2.48 1.26
C ALA A 20 -7.33 -1.09 0.79
N GLY A 21 -6.73 -0.51 -0.26
CA GLY A 21 -7.09 0.80 -0.82
C GLY A 21 -6.62 1.99 0.03
N LYS A 22 -5.75 1.76 1.02
CA LYS A 22 -5.22 2.83 1.88
C LYS A 22 -3.87 3.32 1.38
N SER A 23 -3.54 4.56 1.72
CA SER A 23 -2.24 5.15 1.42
C SER A 23 -1.38 5.25 2.68
N LEU A 24 -0.06 5.29 2.49
CA LEU A 24 0.90 5.47 3.57
C LEU A 24 1.96 6.50 3.20
N SER A 25 2.37 7.27 4.19
CA SER A 25 3.63 8.03 4.20
C SER A 25 4.65 7.33 5.08
N THR A 26 5.92 7.75 4.98
CA THR A 26 6.99 7.25 5.86
C THR A 26 6.67 7.48 7.34
N TYR A 27 6.02 8.60 7.68
CA TYR A 27 5.65 8.90 9.07
C TYR A 27 4.52 8.00 9.57
N GLU A 28 3.47 7.80 8.77
CA GLU A 28 2.38 6.88 9.12
C GLU A 28 2.86 5.44 9.23
N ALA A 29 3.79 5.01 8.37
CA ALA A 29 4.38 3.68 8.45
C ALA A 29 5.21 3.47 9.73
N TYR A 30 5.88 4.51 10.22
CA TYR A 30 6.57 4.48 11.50
C TYR A 30 5.59 4.44 12.67
N ASP A 31 4.60 5.35 12.69
CA ASP A 31 3.64 5.48 13.78
C ASP A 31 2.76 4.23 13.95
N LEU A 32 2.24 3.69 12.84
CA LEU A 32 1.32 2.54 12.86
C LEU A 32 2.03 1.20 13.02
N TYR A 33 3.24 1.06 12.48
CA TYR A 33 3.89 -0.25 12.28
C TYR A 33 5.34 -0.31 12.76
N ASN A 34 5.91 0.77 13.29
CA ASN A 34 7.32 0.90 13.66
C ASN A 34 8.29 0.57 12.50
N ILE A 35 7.88 0.86 11.26
CA ILE A 35 8.70 0.58 10.07
C ILE A 35 9.62 1.76 9.80
N THR A 36 10.91 1.59 10.09
CA THR A 36 11.95 2.61 9.82
C THR A 36 12.52 2.53 8.40
N CYS A 37 12.43 1.38 7.74
CA CYS A 37 12.95 1.14 6.40
C CYS A 37 11.87 1.19 5.30
N PHE A 38 10.84 2.02 5.47
CA PHE A 38 9.66 2.07 4.59
C PHE A 38 10.04 2.25 3.11
N LEU A 39 10.87 3.25 2.78
CA LEU A 39 11.27 3.52 1.39
C LEU A 39 12.01 2.36 0.74
N GLN A 40 12.84 1.64 1.50
CA GLN A 40 13.51 0.44 1.00
C GLN A 40 12.49 -0.65 0.62
N ARG A 41 11.45 -0.85 1.45
CA ARG A 41 10.39 -1.83 1.16
C ARG A 41 9.56 -1.42 -0.06
N ILE A 42 9.32 -0.13 -0.27
CA ILE A 42 8.66 0.38 -1.49
C ILE A 42 9.50 0.08 -2.72
N SER A 43 10.82 0.32 -2.66
CA SER A 43 11.71 -0.03 -3.77
C SER A 43 11.65 -1.53 -4.08
N GLU A 44 11.79 -2.38 -3.06
CA GLU A 44 11.71 -3.83 -3.23
C GLU A 44 10.37 -4.30 -3.83
N LEU A 45 9.25 -3.65 -3.48
CA LEU A 45 7.93 -3.98 -4.05
C LEU A 45 7.86 -3.58 -5.53
N ARG A 46 8.43 -2.42 -5.89
CA ARG A 46 8.52 -1.97 -7.29
C ARG A 46 9.41 -2.90 -8.11
N ASP A 47 10.54 -3.34 -7.55
CA ASP A 47 11.44 -4.31 -8.19
C ASP A 47 10.76 -5.67 -8.40
N GLN A 48 9.75 -6.00 -7.59
CA GLN A 48 8.90 -7.19 -7.75
C GLN A 48 7.76 -7.00 -8.76
N GLY A 49 7.68 -5.84 -9.42
CA GLY A 49 6.66 -5.54 -10.43
C GLY A 49 5.37 -4.95 -9.88
N ILE A 50 5.32 -4.57 -8.60
CA ILE A 50 4.13 -3.95 -8.01
C ILE A 50 4.15 -2.45 -8.31
N THR A 51 3.14 -1.97 -9.04
CA THR A 51 2.98 -0.55 -9.36
C THR A 51 2.48 0.21 -8.14
N ILE A 52 3.38 0.90 -7.46
CA ILE A 52 3.09 1.79 -6.33
C ILE A 52 3.23 3.23 -6.79
N GLN A 53 2.14 3.98 -6.75
CA GLN A 53 2.11 5.42 -7.04
C GLN A 53 2.69 6.23 -5.89
N ASP A 54 3.12 7.45 -6.19
CA ASP A 54 3.50 8.41 -5.17
C ASP A 54 3.19 9.86 -5.56
N GLU A 55 2.87 10.67 -4.57
CA GLU A 55 2.67 12.12 -4.73
C GLU A 55 3.32 12.91 -3.61
N TRP A 56 3.65 14.18 -3.90
CA TRP A 56 4.06 15.14 -2.89
C TRP A 56 2.85 15.80 -2.26
N VAL A 57 2.67 15.57 -0.96
CA VAL A 57 1.63 16.22 -0.15
C VAL A 57 2.26 17.32 0.68
N LYS A 58 1.60 18.49 0.74
CA LYS A 58 1.95 19.57 1.68
C LYS A 58 0.91 19.61 2.79
N ASN A 59 1.31 19.33 4.02
CA ASN A 59 0.46 19.45 5.20
C ASN A 59 1.19 20.23 6.30
N ASN A 60 0.49 21.16 6.95
CA ASN A 60 1.02 21.97 8.05
C ASN A 60 2.41 22.59 7.74
N GLY A 61 2.58 23.13 6.52
CA GLY A 61 3.83 23.73 6.06
C GLY A 61 4.95 22.75 5.68
N LYS A 62 4.83 21.46 6.03
CA LYS A 62 5.80 20.41 5.69
C LYS A 62 5.39 19.68 4.41
N ARG A 63 6.37 19.23 3.63
CA ARG A 63 6.17 18.43 2.42
C ARG A 63 6.65 17.00 2.68
N PHE A 64 5.82 16.02 2.36
CA PHE A 64 6.16 14.60 2.45
C PHE A 64 5.55 13.83 1.28
N LYS A 65 6.05 12.62 1.03
CA LYS A 65 5.47 11.74 0.01
C LYS A 65 4.41 10.81 0.60
N ARG A 66 3.32 10.63 -0.15
CA ARG A 66 2.27 9.65 0.10
C ARG A 66 2.29 8.61 -1.01
N TYR A 67 2.10 7.35 -0.64
CA TYR A 67 2.22 6.19 -1.52
C TYR A 67 0.95 5.34 -1.46
N TRP A 68 0.51 4.81 -2.60
CA TRP A 68 -0.66 3.93 -2.69
C TRP A 68 -0.56 2.98 -3.90
N ILE A 69 -1.43 1.97 -3.93
CA ILE A 69 -1.64 1.12 -5.10
C ILE A 69 -3.02 1.47 -5.64
N ASP A 70 -3.09 1.84 -6.92
CA ASP A 70 -4.38 1.99 -7.60
C ASP A 70 -5.05 0.63 -7.62
N GLN A 71 -6.21 0.52 -6.98
CA GLN A 71 -7.02 -0.67 -7.15
C GLN A 71 -7.50 -0.67 -8.60
N PRO A 72 -7.38 -1.78 -9.35
CA PRO A 72 -8.08 -1.88 -10.61
C PRO A 72 -9.54 -1.63 -10.29
N THR A 73 -10.08 -0.52 -10.81
CA THR A 73 -11.52 -0.29 -10.79
C THR A 73 -12.09 -1.41 -11.65
N ASP A 74 -12.64 -2.43 -11.01
CA ASP A 74 -13.36 -3.50 -11.70
C ASP A 74 -14.66 -2.89 -12.23
N ASN A 75 -14.53 -2.06 -13.27
CA ASN A 75 -15.61 -1.46 -14.03
C ASN A 75 -16.17 -2.50 -15.00
N ASN A 76 -16.46 -3.70 -14.51
CA ASN A 76 -17.25 -4.71 -15.19
C ASN A 76 -18.62 -4.81 -14.54
N ASN A 77 -19.31 -3.66 -14.40
CA ASN A 77 -20.76 -3.66 -14.34
C ASN A 77 -21.27 -4.03 -15.73
N ASN A 78 -21.26 -5.34 -15.98
CA ASN A 78 -22.02 -5.99 -17.03
C ASN A 78 -23.47 -5.52 -16.90
N ALA A 79 -23.88 -4.56 -17.73
CA ALA A 79 -25.26 -4.20 -17.96
C ALA A 79 -25.97 -5.34 -18.72
N SER A 80 -26.03 -6.52 -18.08
CA SER A 80 -26.97 -7.58 -18.43
C SER A 80 -28.23 -7.38 -17.59
N GLY A 81 -28.95 -6.30 -17.91
CA GLY A 81 -30.36 -6.17 -17.61
C GLY A 81 -31.15 -6.61 -18.84
N VAL A 82 -31.29 -7.91 -19.03
CA VAL A 82 -32.33 -8.47 -19.91
C VAL A 82 -33.57 -8.76 -19.05
N GLN A 83 -34.75 -8.54 -19.65
CA GLN A 83 -36.12 -8.83 -19.18
C GLN A 83 -36.72 -7.75 -18.26
N LEU A 84 -37.82 -7.07 -18.60
CA LEU A 84 -39.06 -7.48 -19.30
C LEU A 84 -39.50 -6.50 -20.40
#